data_AF-A0A8C5WMB1-F1
#
_entry.id   AF-A0A8C5WMB1-F1
#
_cell.length_a   1.000
_cell.length_b   1.000
_cell.length_c   1.000
_cell.angle_alpha   90.00
_cell.angle_beta   90.00
_cell.angle_gamma   90.00
#
_symmetry.space_group_name_H-M   'P 1'
#
loop_
_entity.id
_entity.type
_entity.pdbx_description
1 polymer ?
#
loop_
_entity_poly.entity_id
_entity_poly.type
_entity_poly.pdbx_seq_one_letter_code
_entity_poly.pdbx_strand_id
1 'polypeptide(L)'
;LTHSSHFERDFLSSHNVYRKRHGAAPLQFNRDLCQSAQQWADHLLSIRTLKHSSTEHGENLYYKYSSNEPVDSWYNEINNYDFARPGFRSDTGHFTQVVWKDSKEVGVGVATDGNGLFFVVGQYNPAGNITNHGYFDKNVLPAGAAAFAYNQTDNITDQITTQDLQTMENGGRRKQG
;
A
#
# COMPACT_ATOMS: atom_id res chain seq x y z
N LEU A 1 19.81 -22.21 2.72
CA LEU A 1 19.17 -21.35 1.70
C LEU A 1 17.63 -21.22 1.87
N THR A 2 17.03 -21.57 3.01
CA THR A 2 15.56 -21.65 3.17
C THR A 2 14.92 -20.50 3.97
N HIS A 3 15.71 -19.61 4.58
CA HIS A 3 15.19 -18.56 5.47
C HIS A 3 14.77 -17.27 4.73
N SER A 4 15.45 -16.86 3.65
CA SER A 4 15.06 -15.62 2.93
C SER A 4 13.71 -15.76 2.21
N SER A 5 13.39 -16.95 1.66
CA SER A 5 12.12 -17.19 0.99
C SER A 5 10.88 -17.18 1.90
N HIS A 6 11.06 -17.46 3.20
CA HIS A 6 9.95 -17.39 4.15
C HIS A 6 9.68 -15.93 4.56
N PHE A 7 10.74 -15.20 4.89
CA PHE A 7 10.65 -13.79 5.23
C PHE A 7 10.08 -12.95 4.08
N GLU A 8 10.54 -13.18 2.84
CA GLU A 8 9.96 -12.57 1.65
C GLU A 8 8.44 -12.85 1.60
N ARG A 9 8.02 -14.12 1.70
CA ARG A 9 6.60 -14.47 1.66
C ARG A 9 5.77 -13.76 2.73
N ASP A 10 6.25 -13.73 3.96
CA ASP A 10 5.56 -13.07 5.08
C ASP A 10 5.48 -11.56 4.86
N PHE A 11 6.59 -10.96 4.42
CA PHE A 11 6.67 -9.54 4.08
C PHE A 11 5.60 -9.16 3.03
N LEU A 12 5.51 -9.91 1.92
CA LEU A 12 4.51 -9.66 0.88
C LEU A 12 3.08 -9.94 1.39
N SER A 13 2.90 -11.01 2.14
CA SER A 13 1.59 -11.39 2.70
C SER A 13 1.05 -10.27 3.59
N SER A 14 1.86 -9.76 4.52
CA SER A 14 1.48 -8.67 5.42
C SER A 14 1.13 -7.39 4.65
N HIS A 15 1.92 -7.02 3.63
CA HIS A 15 1.59 -5.90 2.75
C HIS A 15 0.21 -6.08 2.10
N ASN A 16 -0.03 -7.25 1.53
CA ASN A 16 -1.25 -7.52 0.78
C ASN A 16 -2.49 -7.63 1.68
N VAL A 17 -2.34 -8.06 2.93
CA VAL A 17 -3.39 -7.98 3.95
C VAL A 17 -3.79 -6.54 4.21
N TYR A 18 -2.82 -5.64 4.43
CA TYR A 18 -3.12 -4.23 4.68
C TYR A 18 -3.67 -3.52 3.46
N ARG A 19 -3.04 -3.69 2.29
CA ARG A 19 -3.51 -3.09 1.03
C ARG A 19 -4.95 -3.44 0.70
N LYS A 20 -5.36 -4.69 0.94
CA LYS A 20 -6.76 -5.12 0.78
C LYS A 20 -7.72 -4.30 1.65
N ARG A 21 -7.35 -3.98 2.90
CA ARG A 21 -8.19 -3.14 3.79
C ARG A 21 -8.44 -1.75 3.21
N HIS A 22 -7.51 -1.24 2.43
CA HIS A 22 -7.56 0.09 1.81
C HIS A 22 -8.00 0.06 0.33
N GLY A 23 -8.44 -1.08 -0.20
CA GLY A 23 -8.86 -1.19 -1.60
C GLY A 23 -7.73 -1.04 -2.62
N ALA A 24 -6.47 -1.22 -2.19
CA ALA A 24 -5.32 -1.28 -3.08
C ALA A 24 -5.11 -2.72 -3.59
N ALA A 25 -4.74 -2.85 -4.87
CA ALA A 25 -4.43 -4.14 -5.48
C ALA A 25 -3.20 -4.78 -4.78
N PRO A 26 -3.12 -6.12 -4.70
CA PRO A 26 -1.95 -6.77 -4.12
C PRO A 26 -0.67 -6.42 -4.88
N LEU A 27 0.42 -6.23 -4.16
CA LEU A 27 1.76 -6.14 -4.72
C LEU A 27 2.22 -7.51 -5.22
N GLN A 28 3.17 -7.48 -6.14
CA GLN A 28 3.92 -8.65 -6.60
C GLN A 28 5.38 -8.53 -6.20
N PHE A 29 6.04 -9.65 -5.97
CA PHE A 29 7.48 -9.64 -5.74
C PHE A 29 8.25 -9.33 -7.02
N ASN A 30 9.26 -8.47 -6.90
CA ASN A 30 10.23 -8.24 -7.96
C ASN A 30 11.63 -8.57 -7.41
N ARG A 31 12.34 -9.48 -8.10
CA ARG A 31 13.65 -9.97 -7.65
C ARG A 31 14.74 -8.90 -7.75
N ASP A 32 14.67 -8.01 -8.73
CA ASP A 32 15.63 -6.92 -8.90
C ASP A 32 15.48 -5.91 -7.75
N LEU A 33 14.24 -5.62 -7.33
CA LEU A 33 13.98 -4.84 -6.12
C LEU A 33 14.52 -5.53 -4.86
N CYS A 34 14.37 -6.86 -4.72
CA CYS A 34 14.97 -7.58 -3.58
C CYS A 34 16.49 -7.49 -3.57
N GLN A 35 17.13 -7.61 -4.74
CA GLN A 35 18.59 -7.50 -4.85
C GLN A 35 19.07 -6.09 -4.47
N SER A 36 18.42 -5.06 -5.00
CA SER A 36 18.69 -3.65 -4.67
C SER A 36 18.47 -3.37 -3.17
N ALA A 37 17.34 -3.82 -2.62
CA ALA A 37 17.04 -3.67 -1.20
C ALA A 37 18.05 -4.41 -0.30
N GLN A 38 18.52 -5.59 -0.71
CA GLN A 38 19.52 -6.34 0.06
C GLN A 38 20.87 -5.62 0.07
N GLN A 39 21.33 -5.13 -1.08
CA GLN A 39 22.56 -4.32 -1.16
C GLN A 39 22.47 -3.10 -0.25
N TRP A 40 21.30 -2.46 -0.18
CA TRP A 40 21.11 -1.32 0.70
C TRP A 40 21.06 -1.73 2.17
N ALA A 41 20.37 -2.82 2.53
CA ALA A 41 20.35 -3.33 3.90
C ALA A 41 21.77 -3.64 4.42
N ASP A 42 22.60 -4.27 3.59
CA ASP A 42 24.01 -4.55 3.91
C ASP A 42 24.81 -3.26 4.12
N HIS A 43 24.57 -2.24 3.27
CA HIS A 43 25.17 -0.92 3.44
C HIS A 43 24.75 -0.26 4.76
N LEU A 44 23.46 -0.23 5.09
CA LEU A 44 22.95 0.34 6.35
C LEU A 44 23.55 -0.34 7.57
N LEU A 45 23.72 -1.67 7.52
CA LEU A 45 24.39 -2.42 8.57
C LEU A 45 25.86 -2.01 8.72
N SER A 46 26.57 -1.77 7.61
CA SER A 46 27.99 -1.35 7.63
C SER A 46 28.20 0.04 8.26
N ILE A 47 27.25 0.96 8.05
CA ILE A 47 27.32 2.33 8.58
C ILE A 47 26.51 2.53 9.87
N ARG A 48 25.76 1.50 10.30
CA ARG A 48 24.92 1.47 11.51
C ARG A 48 23.95 2.66 11.63
N THR A 49 23.42 3.13 10.50
CA THR A 49 22.60 4.35 10.42
C THR A 49 21.47 4.14 9.41
N LEU A 50 20.25 4.59 9.72
CA LEU A 50 19.17 4.65 8.74
C LEU A 50 19.36 5.84 7.80
N LYS A 51 19.43 5.56 6.50
CA LYS A 51 19.48 6.55 5.43
C LYS A 51 18.85 5.97 4.17
N HIS A 52 18.08 6.78 3.46
CA HIS A 52 17.51 6.35 2.19
C HIS A 52 18.57 6.12 1.11
N SER A 53 18.31 5.13 0.24
CA SER A 53 19.13 4.88 -0.95
C SER A 53 19.00 6.02 -1.96
N SER A 54 19.88 6.02 -2.97
CA SER A 54 19.82 6.96 -4.10
C SER A 54 19.00 6.42 -5.28
N THR A 55 18.21 5.37 -5.08
CA THR A 55 17.38 4.78 -6.14
C THR A 55 16.11 5.59 -6.36
N GLU A 56 15.41 5.37 -7.48
CA GLU A 56 14.10 5.97 -7.74
C GLU A 56 12.93 5.15 -7.18
N HIS A 57 13.22 4.04 -6.48
CA HIS A 57 12.19 3.23 -5.85
C HIS A 57 11.61 3.95 -4.64
N GLY A 58 10.33 3.73 -4.37
CA GLY A 58 9.79 4.04 -3.05
C GLY A 58 10.52 3.21 -2.01
N GLU A 59 10.72 3.72 -0.79
CA GLU A 59 11.56 3.02 0.18
C GLU A 59 11.06 3.19 1.61
N ASN A 60 10.88 2.05 2.30
CA ASN A 60 10.65 2.00 3.73
C ASN A 60 11.85 1.36 4.41
N LEU A 61 12.30 1.98 5.50
CA LEU A 61 13.45 1.52 6.27
C LEU A 61 13.02 1.13 7.67
N TYR A 62 13.67 0.12 8.21
CA TYR A 62 13.43 -0.34 9.57
C TYR A 62 14.72 -0.85 10.19
N TYR A 63 14.91 -0.58 11.47
CA TYR A 63 15.95 -1.22 12.26
C TYR A 63 15.44 -1.51 13.67
N LYS A 64 15.84 -2.64 14.25
CA LYS A 64 15.55 -2.96 15.64
C LYS A 64 16.51 -4.01 16.20
N TYR A 65 16.64 -4.01 17.52
CA TYR A 65 17.20 -5.10 18.31
C TYR A 65 16.15 -6.15 18.71
N SER A 66 15.36 -6.66 17.75
CA SER A 66 14.45 -7.83 17.91
C SER A 66 13.63 -8.07 16.63
N SER A 67 12.99 -9.24 16.54
CA SER A 67 11.96 -9.54 15.54
C SER A 67 10.65 -8.84 15.90
N ASN A 68 10.41 -7.64 15.38
CA ASN A 68 9.05 -7.21 15.12
C ASN A 68 8.88 -7.13 13.61
N GLU A 69 7.74 -7.62 13.13
CA GLU A 69 7.29 -7.57 11.75
C GLU A 69 7.37 -6.10 11.23
N PRO A 70 8.34 -5.76 10.35
CA PRO A 70 8.60 -4.38 9.94
C PRO A 70 7.37 -3.76 9.28
N VAL A 71 6.62 -4.57 8.53
CA VAL A 71 5.39 -4.16 7.84
C VAL A 71 4.30 -3.72 8.82
N ASP A 72 4.14 -4.43 9.94
CA ASP A 72 3.17 -4.06 10.97
C ASP A 72 3.57 -2.74 11.63
N SER A 73 4.87 -2.57 11.91
CA SER A 73 5.40 -1.31 12.46
C SER A 73 5.13 -0.14 11.51
N TRP A 74 5.39 -0.30 10.21
CA TRP A 74 5.12 0.72 9.20
C TRP A 74 3.63 1.01 9.06
N TYR A 75 2.79 -0.02 9.04
CA TYR A 75 1.34 0.16 8.92
C TYR A 75 0.74 0.87 10.14
N ASN A 76 1.26 0.64 11.35
CA ASN A 76 0.75 1.25 12.58
C ASN A 76 0.83 2.78 12.62
N GLU A 77 1.60 3.40 11.71
CA GLU A 77 1.57 4.85 11.51
C GLU A 77 0.21 5.38 11.02
N ILE A 78 -0.69 4.51 10.55
CA ILE A 78 -2.09 4.87 10.25
C ILE A 78 -2.77 5.61 11.41
N ASN A 79 -2.41 5.31 12.66
CA ASN A 79 -2.96 5.97 13.84
C ASN A 79 -2.65 7.47 13.91
N ASN A 80 -1.64 7.93 13.17
CA ASN A 80 -1.24 9.34 13.07
C ASN A 80 -1.70 9.99 11.75
N TYR A 81 -2.28 9.23 10.83
CA TYR A 81 -2.66 9.73 9.50
C TYR A 81 -4.05 10.38 9.51
N ASP A 82 -4.12 11.63 9.07
CA ASP A 82 -5.37 12.38 8.93
C ASP A 82 -5.91 12.27 7.50
N PHE A 83 -6.87 11.38 7.28
CA PHE A 83 -7.53 11.19 5.98
C PHE A 83 -8.34 12.42 5.51
N ALA A 84 -8.71 13.34 6.40
CA ALA A 84 -9.37 14.59 6.02
C ALA A 84 -8.36 15.65 5.52
N ARG A 85 -7.07 15.43 5.79
CA ARG A 85 -5.96 16.31 5.39
C ARG A 85 -4.83 15.48 4.78
N PRO A 86 -5.08 14.81 3.64
CA PRO A 86 -4.14 13.88 3.06
C PRO A 86 -2.86 14.59 2.61
N GLY A 87 -1.72 13.95 2.84
CA GLY A 87 -0.42 14.47 2.44
C GLY A 87 0.73 13.73 3.08
N PHE A 88 1.95 14.10 2.70
CA PHE A 88 3.15 13.54 3.27
C PHE A 88 3.39 14.11 4.68
N ARG A 89 3.73 13.23 5.62
CA ARG A 89 4.29 13.58 6.92
C ARG A 89 5.33 12.55 7.30
N SER A 90 6.39 12.99 8.00
CA SER A 90 7.49 12.11 8.39
C SER A 90 7.08 10.98 9.34
N ASP A 91 5.98 11.14 10.08
CA ASP A 91 5.42 10.16 11.02
C ASP A 91 4.38 9.21 10.41
N THR A 92 4.12 9.33 9.10
CA THR A 92 3.14 8.52 8.35
C THR A 92 3.62 8.04 6.98
N GLY A 93 4.87 8.37 6.63
CA GLY A 93 5.48 8.07 5.34
C GLY A 93 5.56 6.58 5.06
N HIS A 94 5.79 5.75 6.09
CA HIS A 94 5.88 4.32 5.87
C HIS A 94 4.50 3.69 5.63
N PHE A 95 3.50 4.08 6.43
CA PHE A 95 2.11 3.64 6.22
C PHE A 95 1.62 4.00 4.81
N THR A 96 1.80 5.26 4.42
CA THR A 96 1.33 5.76 3.12
C THR A 96 1.98 5.02 1.95
N GLN A 97 3.26 4.66 2.05
CA GLN A 97 3.94 3.81 1.06
C GLN A 97 3.39 2.37 1.04
N VAL A 98 3.14 1.75 2.20
CA VAL A 98 2.59 0.37 2.28
C VAL A 98 1.26 0.27 1.52
N VAL A 99 0.37 1.25 1.71
CA VAL A 99 -0.98 1.23 1.12
C VAL A 99 -1.08 1.95 -0.22
N TRP A 100 0.01 2.52 -0.74
CA TRP A 100 0.01 3.32 -1.97
C TRP A 100 -0.57 2.54 -3.16
N LYS A 101 -1.77 2.94 -3.61
CA LYS A 101 -2.56 2.19 -4.61
C LYS A 101 -1.82 1.94 -5.92
N ASP A 102 -1.02 2.90 -6.36
CA ASP A 102 -0.33 2.83 -7.65
C ASP A 102 0.96 2.01 -7.61
N SER A 103 1.53 1.73 -6.43
CA SER A 103 2.65 0.78 -6.32
C SER A 103 2.19 -0.62 -6.70
N LYS A 104 2.97 -1.33 -7.52
CA LYS A 104 2.62 -2.64 -8.10
C LYS A 104 3.56 -3.74 -7.66
N GLU A 105 4.81 -3.41 -7.45
CA GLU A 105 5.87 -4.35 -7.11
C GLU A 105 6.53 -3.96 -5.81
N VAL A 106 7.07 -4.96 -5.11
CA VAL A 106 7.86 -4.77 -3.91
C VAL A 106 9.04 -5.74 -3.89
N GLY A 107 10.15 -5.30 -3.32
CA GLY A 107 11.28 -6.14 -2.95
C GLY A 107 11.71 -5.85 -1.53
N VAL A 108 12.39 -6.81 -0.91
CA VAL A 108 12.87 -6.67 0.47
C VAL A 108 14.29 -7.20 0.63
N GLY A 109 15.07 -6.52 1.45
CA GLY A 109 16.41 -6.91 1.88
C GLY A 109 16.54 -6.88 3.40
N VAL A 110 17.30 -7.82 3.95
CA VAL A 110 17.54 -7.91 5.40
C VAL A 110 19.01 -8.16 5.69
N ALA A 111 19.61 -7.33 6.54
CA ALA A 111 20.97 -7.49 7.01
C ALA A 111 21.01 -7.57 8.54
N THR A 112 21.83 -8.46 9.10
CA THR A 112 22.03 -8.61 10.54
C THR A 112 23.50 -8.74 10.90
N ASP A 113 23.89 -8.24 12.08
CA ASP A 113 25.23 -8.46 12.62
C ASP A 113 25.39 -9.78 13.39
N GLY A 114 24.34 -10.60 13.45
CA GLY A 114 24.33 -11.85 14.21
C GLY A 114 24.21 -11.68 15.73
N ASN A 115 24.18 -10.44 16.24
CA ASN A 115 24.07 -10.10 17.66
C ASN A 115 22.73 -9.42 17.99
N GLY A 116 21.74 -9.59 17.11
CA GLY A 116 20.38 -9.13 17.32
C GLY A 116 20.02 -7.80 16.65
N LEU A 117 20.98 -7.08 16.04
CA LEU A 117 20.64 -5.92 15.21
C LEU A 117 20.21 -6.38 13.82
N PHE A 118 19.08 -5.85 13.35
CA PHE A 118 18.58 -6.05 11.99
C PHE A 118 18.33 -4.71 11.32
N PHE A 119 18.64 -4.64 10.03
CA PHE A 119 18.17 -3.62 9.09
C PHE A 119 17.28 -4.29 8.05
N VAL A 120 16.10 -3.72 7.83
CA VAL A 120 15.18 -4.16 6.77
C VAL A 120 14.92 -2.99 5.84
N VAL A 121 15.01 -3.26 4.55
CA VAL A 121 14.73 -2.29 3.47
C VAL A 121 13.61 -2.87 2.62
N GLY A 122 12.49 -2.15 2.50
CA GLY A 122 11.43 -2.44 1.54
C GLY A 122 11.47 -1.44 0.39
N GLN A 123 11.58 -1.91 -0.85
CA GLN A 123 11.57 -1.06 -2.04
C GLN A 123 10.35 -1.31 -2.91
N TYR A 124 9.75 -0.24 -3.44
CA TYR A 124 8.46 -0.26 -4.14
C TYR A 124 8.58 0.33 -5.54
N ASN A 125 7.86 -0.26 -6.49
CA ASN A 125 7.78 0.25 -7.86
C ASN A 125 6.34 0.23 -8.40
N PRO A 126 5.82 1.33 -8.97
CA PRO A 126 6.32 2.70 -8.85
C PRO A 126 6.41 3.20 -7.40
N ALA A 127 7.23 4.23 -7.18
CA ALA A 127 7.38 4.88 -5.88
C ALA A 127 6.05 5.48 -5.38
N GLY A 128 5.84 5.39 -4.07
CA GLY A 128 4.76 6.10 -3.39
C GLY A 128 5.16 7.50 -2.94
N ASN A 129 4.34 8.11 -2.10
CA ASN A 129 4.61 9.39 -1.43
C ASN A 129 4.93 10.56 -2.37
N ILE A 130 4.42 10.52 -3.60
CA ILE A 130 4.51 11.62 -4.56
C ILE A 130 3.69 12.80 -4.02
N THR A 131 4.34 13.94 -3.79
CA THR A 131 3.75 15.10 -3.10
C THR A 131 2.94 16.03 -4.00
N ASN A 132 2.80 15.68 -5.29
CA ASN A 132 1.96 16.40 -6.22
C ASN A 132 0.50 16.46 -5.72
N HIS A 133 -0.16 17.59 -5.96
CA HIS A 133 -1.52 17.81 -5.51
C HIS A 133 -2.48 16.69 -5.95
N GLY A 134 -3.23 16.13 -5.00
CA GLY A 134 -4.23 15.08 -5.24
C GLY A 134 -3.68 13.66 -5.38
N TYR A 135 -2.36 13.43 -5.27
CA TYR A 135 -1.79 12.07 -5.36
C TYR A 135 -2.10 11.25 -4.10
N PHE A 136 -1.99 11.85 -2.91
CA PHE A 136 -2.32 11.18 -1.65
C PHE A 136 -3.80 10.79 -1.59
N ASP A 137 -4.71 11.68 -1.99
CA ASP A 137 -6.16 11.41 -2.05
C ASP A 137 -6.48 10.19 -2.92
N LYS A 138 -5.77 10.04 -4.05
CA LYS A 138 -5.97 8.93 -5.00
C LYS A 138 -5.35 7.61 -4.52
N ASN A 139 -4.28 7.68 -3.73
CA ASN A 139 -3.43 6.54 -3.43
C ASN A 139 -3.53 6.02 -1.99
N VAL A 140 -3.99 6.84 -1.05
CA VAL A 140 -4.07 6.51 0.38
C VAL A 140 -5.54 6.60 0.81
N LEU A 141 -6.29 5.55 0.50
CA LEU A 141 -7.73 5.49 0.79
C LEU A 141 -7.97 5.08 2.25
N PRO A 142 -9.09 5.47 2.88
CA PRO A 142 -9.43 4.98 4.22
C PRO A 142 -9.71 3.47 4.22
N ALA A 143 -9.58 2.85 5.39
CA ALA A 143 -9.94 1.45 5.56
C ALA A 143 -11.44 1.24 5.22
N GLY A 144 -11.76 0.17 4.49
CA GLY A 144 -13.11 -0.12 4.02
C GLY A 144 -13.49 0.57 2.69
N ALA A 145 -12.61 1.37 2.08
CA ALA A 145 -12.89 2.05 0.80
C ALA A 145 -13.38 1.12 -0.33
N ALA A 146 -12.90 -0.14 -0.36
CA ALA A 146 -13.39 -1.14 -1.31
C ALA A 146 -14.89 -1.47 -1.12
N ALA A 147 -15.38 -1.51 0.12
CA ALA A 147 -16.79 -1.76 0.42
C ALA A 147 -17.66 -0.52 0.09
N PHE A 148 -17.14 0.68 0.31
CA PHE A 148 -17.85 1.92 -0.03
C PHE A 148 -18.03 2.11 -1.55
N ALA A 149 -17.00 1.80 -2.35
CA ALA A 149 -17.08 1.89 -3.81
C ALA A 149 -18.06 0.87 -4.40
N TYR A 150 -18.11 -0.34 -3.84
CA TYR A 150 -19.06 -1.39 -4.23
C TYR A 150 -20.51 -0.98 -3.92
N ASN A 151 -20.78 -0.51 -2.70
CA ASN A 151 -22.14 -0.12 -2.31
C ASN A 151 -22.70 1.13 -3.03
N GLN A 152 -21.84 2.01 -3.55
CA GLN A 152 -22.30 3.13 -4.40
C GLN A 152 -22.65 2.69 -5.82
N THR A 153 -21.92 1.72 -6.39
CA THR A 153 -22.19 1.25 -7.76
C THR A 153 -23.47 0.41 -7.84
N ASP A 154 -23.77 -0.39 -6.81
CA ASP A 154 -25.04 -1.10 -6.70
C ASP A 154 -26.22 -0.12 -6.55
N ASN A 155 -26.09 0.92 -5.72
CA ASN A 155 -27.12 1.96 -5.59
C ASN A 155 -27.39 2.72 -6.89
N ILE A 156 -26.35 3.03 -7.69
CA ILE A 156 -26.54 3.69 -8.99
C ILE A 156 -27.25 2.75 -9.98
N THR A 157 -26.91 1.46 -9.97
CA THR A 157 -27.53 0.46 -10.87
C THR A 157 -29.00 0.23 -10.53
N ASP A 158 -29.35 0.20 -9.24
CA ASP A 158 -30.73 0.12 -8.76
C ASP A 158 -31.55 1.39 -9.07
N GLN A 159 -30.91 2.57 -9.03
CA GLN A 159 -31.56 3.83 -9.42
C GLN A 159 -31.83 3.89 -10.93
N ILE A 160 -30.89 3.45 -11.78
CA ILE A 160 -31.05 3.42 -13.24
C ILE A 160 -32.18 2.45 -13.63
N THR A 161 -32.17 1.24 -13.08
CA THR A 161 -33.22 0.24 -13.36
C THR A 161 -34.60 0.70 -12.90
N THR A 162 -34.70 1.41 -11.76
CA THR A 162 -35.97 1.99 -11.29
C THR A 162 -36.46 3.12 -12.20
N GLN A 163 -35.56 3.97 -12.70
CA GLN A 163 -35.90 5.07 -13.62
C GLN A 163 -36.39 4.52 -14.97
N ASP A 164 -35.76 3.45 -15.49
CA ASP A 164 -36.17 2.80 -16.73
C ASP A 164 -37.56 2.15 -16.62
N LEU A 165 -37.87 1.52 -15.47
CA LEU A 165 -39.19 0.95 -15.19
C LEU A 165 -40.29 2.04 -15.13
N GLN A 166 -40.03 3.17 -14.48
CA GLN A 166 -40.98 4.30 -14.45
C GLN A 166 -41.19 4.94 -15.83
N THR A 167 -40.18 4.91 -16.69
CA THR A 167 -40.28 5.46 -18.06
C THR A 167 -41.09 4.52 -18.97
N MET A 168 -41.00 3.20 -18.74
CA MET A 168 -41.84 2.20 -19.41
C MET A 168 -43.31 2.26 -18.99
N GLU A 169 -43.60 2.50 -17.71
CA GLU A 169 -44.98 2.62 -17.21
C GLU A 169 -45.68 3.91 -17.70
N ASN A 170 -44.94 5.01 -17.85
CA ASN A 170 -45.49 6.29 -18.33
C ASN A 170 -45.60 6.39 -19.87
N GLY A 171 -44.92 5.50 -20.62
CA GLY A 171 -44.97 5.46 -22.08
C GLY A 171 -46.19 4.76 -22.68
N GLY A 172 -46.93 3.98 -21.88
CA GLY A 172 -48.02 3.10 -22.35
C GLY A 172 -49.38 3.75 -22.63
N ARG A 173 -49.57 5.05 -22.37
CA ARG A 173 -50.88 5.72 -22.49
C ARG A 173 -50.95 6.68 -23.69
N ARG A 174 -50.78 6.15 -24.91
CA ARG A 174 -51.18 6.85 -26.14
C ARG A 174 -52.27 6.06 -26.88
N LYS A 175 -53.49 6.59 -26.73
CA LYS A 175 -54.65 6.62 -27.65
C LYS A 175 -55.04 5.31 -28.37
N GLN A 176 -56.20 4.78 -27.98
CA GLN A 176 -57.17 4.32 -28.98
C GLN A 176 -58.36 5.29 -28.94
N GLY A 177 -58.79 5.71 -30.13
CA GLY A 177 -59.84 6.69 -30.35
C GLY A 177 -61.23 6.09 -30.41
#